data_AF-A0A5C9EYB9-F1
#
_entry.id   AF-A0A5C9EYB9-F1
#
_cell.length_a   1.000
_cell.length_b   1.000
_cell.length_c   1.000
_cell.angle_alpha   90.00
_cell.angle_beta   90.00
_cell.angle_gamma   90.00
#
_symmetry.space_group_name_H-M   'P 1'
#
loop_
_entity.id
_entity.type
_entity.pdbx_description
1 polymer ?
#
loop_
_entity_poly.entity_id
_entity_poly.type
_entity_poly.pdbx_seq_one_letter_code
_entity_poly.pdbx_strand_id
1 'polypeptide(L)'
;MPIITHEDELDLARLEDELVDKLEYHAKEQSKVIKAQKKLAERITDMNISRKALNRTMRDVFKQMQMLAREHRSNVKEEDVNLMEELIRQNDKYIEANDKYLNAMKDLAVRKDYLVEKKMEFAEALEEVAEKREVVIKKALDVEKAKNKMIEGDKLNRLDQELNDIQREFDRARDILLKKIEQFLDVRKEINELWLKLEQSTTELS
;
A
#
# COMPACT_ATOMS: atom_id res chain seq x y z
N MET A 1 -19.41 -14.35 -33.99
CA MET A 1 -18.51 -14.55 -32.83
C MET A 1 -17.13 -14.83 -33.42
N PRO A 2 -16.07 -14.09 -33.04
CA PRO A 2 -14.72 -14.43 -33.47
C PRO A 2 -14.39 -15.85 -32.99
N ILE A 3 -13.68 -16.63 -33.81
CA ILE A 3 -13.14 -17.93 -33.39
C ILE A 3 -11.94 -17.59 -32.50
N ILE A 4 -12.03 -17.90 -31.20
CA ILE A 4 -10.90 -17.82 -30.28
C ILE A 4 -9.94 -18.95 -30.67
N THR A 5 -8.68 -18.61 -30.87
CA THR A 5 -7.62 -19.51 -31.33
C THR A 5 -6.57 -19.72 -30.24
N HIS A 6 -5.72 -20.73 -30.42
CA HIS A 6 -4.53 -20.92 -29.59
C HIS A 6 -3.56 -19.73 -29.65
N GLU A 7 -3.58 -18.94 -30.72
CA GLU A 7 -2.77 -17.71 -30.83
C GLU A 7 -3.28 -16.63 -29.87
N ASP A 8 -4.60 -16.49 -29.68
CA ASP A 8 -5.18 -15.54 -28.71
C ASP A 8 -4.78 -15.87 -27.27
N GLU A 9 -4.66 -17.16 -26.93
CA GLU A 9 -4.23 -17.62 -25.60
C GLU A 9 -2.72 -17.40 -25.36
N LEU A 10 -1.89 -17.54 -26.40
CA LEU A 10 -0.47 -17.19 -26.33
C LEU A 10 -0.26 -15.68 -26.22
N ASP A 11 -1.07 -14.90 -26.95
CA ASP A 11 -1.07 -13.44 -26.80
C ASP A 11 -1.52 -13.02 -25.40
N LEU A 12 -2.49 -13.72 -24.81
CA LEU A 12 -2.87 -13.49 -23.42
C LEU A 12 -1.71 -13.77 -22.46
N ALA A 13 -1.02 -14.90 -22.59
CA ALA A 13 0.17 -15.21 -21.76
C ALA A 13 1.22 -14.09 -21.85
N ARG A 14 1.52 -13.61 -23.06
CA ARG A 14 2.45 -12.49 -23.27
C ARG A 14 1.98 -11.20 -22.60
N LEU A 15 0.69 -10.89 -22.68
CA LEU A 15 0.13 -9.69 -22.03
C LEU A 15 0.09 -9.83 -20.50
N GLU A 16 -0.10 -11.05 -19.98
CA GLU A 16 0.01 -11.36 -18.56
C GLU A 16 1.45 -11.10 -18.06
N ASP A 17 2.48 -11.56 -18.77
CA ASP A 17 3.89 -11.24 -18.47
C ASP A 17 4.19 -9.74 -18.53
N GLU A 18 3.72 -9.03 -19.56
CA GLU A 18 3.86 -7.58 -19.63
C GLU A 18 3.19 -6.88 -18.44
N LEU A 19 2.06 -7.41 -17.96
CA LEU A 19 1.39 -6.89 -16.77
C LEU A 19 2.19 -7.15 -15.50
N VAL A 20 2.84 -8.31 -15.34
CA VAL A 20 3.74 -8.61 -14.22
C VAL A 20 4.80 -7.52 -14.08
N ASP A 21 5.50 -7.20 -15.17
CA ASP A 21 6.52 -6.14 -15.20
C ASP A 21 5.97 -4.78 -14.73
N LYS A 22 4.76 -4.42 -15.20
CA LYS A 22 4.11 -3.17 -14.79
C LYS A 22 3.69 -3.19 -13.32
N LEU A 23 3.22 -4.32 -12.82
CA LEU A 23 2.84 -4.49 -11.42
C LEU A 23 4.06 -4.30 -10.52
N GLU A 24 5.16 -4.98 -10.83
CA GLU A 24 6.41 -4.87 -10.07
C GLU A 24 6.99 -3.46 -10.10
N TYR A 25 7.06 -2.85 -11.29
CA TYR A 25 7.59 -1.51 -11.44
C TYR A 25 6.78 -0.51 -10.60
N HIS A 26 5.46 -0.59 -10.67
CA HIS A 26 4.60 0.25 -9.84
C HIS A 26 4.76 -0.07 -8.35
N ALA A 27 4.96 -1.32 -7.95
CA ALA A 27 5.22 -1.69 -6.57
C ALA A 27 6.49 -0.97 -6.05
N LYS A 28 7.57 -0.98 -6.85
CA LYS A 28 8.82 -0.26 -6.57
C LYS A 28 8.62 1.24 -6.43
N GLU A 29 7.87 1.87 -7.34
CA GLU A 29 7.54 3.31 -7.24
C GLU A 29 6.69 3.62 -6.01
N GLN A 30 5.71 2.78 -5.69
CA GLN A 30 4.88 2.92 -4.50
C GLN A 30 5.73 2.83 -3.22
N SER A 31 6.71 1.93 -3.14
CA SER A 31 7.65 1.86 -2.01
C SER A 31 8.44 3.15 -1.82
N LYS A 32 8.82 3.86 -2.89
CA LYS A 32 9.53 5.15 -2.78
C LYS A 32 8.64 6.20 -2.13
N VAL A 33 7.36 6.26 -2.50
CA VAL A 33 6.39 7.19 -1.90
C VAL A 33 6.19 6.86 -0.43
N ILE A 34 6.07 5.58 -0.06
CA ILE A 34 5.91 5.16 1.35
C ILE A 34 7.14 5.56 2.18
N LYS A 35 8.36 5.37 1.64
CA LYS A 35 9.60 5.83 2.30
C LYS A 35 9.59 7.35 2.52
N ALA A 36 9.16 8.12 1.54
CA ALA A 36 9.03 9.57 1.68
C ALA A 36 7.99 9.96 2.75
N GLN A 37 6.85 9.27 2.79
CA GLN A 37 5.80 9.47 3.81
C GLN A 37 6.32 9.18 5.22
N LYS A 38 7.07 8.09 5.42
CA LYS A 38 7.70 7.77 6.71
C LYS A 38 8.70 8.85 7.14
N LYS A 39 9.53 9.33 6.21
CA LYS A 39 10.49 10.41 6.46
C LYS A 39 9.79 11.72 6.84
N LEU A 40 8.65 12.03 6.22
CA LEU A 40 7.82 13.17 6.62
C LEU A 40 7.29 12.98 8.06
N ALA A 41 6.82 11.77 8.39
CA ALA A 41 6.37 11.45 9.76
C ALA A 41 7.46 11.66 10.81
N GLU A 42 8.68 11.26 10.52
CA GLU A 42 9.84 11.49 11.39
C GLU A 42 10.09 13.00 11.57
N ARG A 43 10.12 13.78 10.48
CA ARG A 43 10.34 15.23 10.55
C ARG A 43 9.25 15.97 11.32
N ILE A 44 7.99 15.57 11.16
CA ILE A 44 6.89 16.16 11.93
C ILE A 44 7.01 15.75 13.40
N THR A 45 7.46 14.52 13.70
CA THR A 45 7.73 14.08 15.08
C THR A 45 8.81 14.95 15.74
N ASP A 46 9.94 15.18 15.06
CA ASP A 46 11.04 16.05 15.54
C ASP A 46 10.53 17.48 15.83
N MET A 47 9.76 18.04 14.90
CA MET A 47 9.14 19.35 15.06
C MET A 47 8.19 19.38 16.27
N ASN A 48 7.37 18.33 16.48
CA ASN A 48 6.44 18.29 17.60
C ASN A 48 7.16 18.18 18.94
N ILE A 49 8.29 17.45 19.01
CA ILE A 49 9.18 17.41 20.18
C ILE A 49 9.74 18.80 20.49
N SER A 50 10.24 19.51 19.46
CA SER A 50 10.74 20.88 19.62
C SER A 50 9.65 21.84 20.11
N ARG A 51 8.42 21.72 19.57
CA ARG A 51 7.26 22.51 20.02
C ARG A 51 6.89 22.22 21.48
N LYS A 52 6.94 20.95 21.92
CA LYS A 52 6.74 20.58 23.33
C LYS A 52 7.79 21.24 24.24
N ALA A 53 9.05 21.26 23.82
CA ALA A 53 10.13 21.93 24.57
C ALA A 53 9.93 23.44 24.63
N LEU A 54 9.59 24.09 23.50
CA LEU A 54 9.23 25.51 23.45
C LEU A 54 8.09 25.83 24.41
N ASN A 55 7.00 25.04 24.37
CA ASN A 55 5.83 25.32 25.20
C ASN A 55 6.12 25.16 26.70
N ARG A 56 7.05 24.27 27.06
CA ARG A 56 7.55 24.17 28.44
C ARG A 56 8.27 25.46 28.87
N THR A 57 9.17 25.99 28.04
CA THR A 57 9.84 27.26 28.33
C THR A 57 8.85 28.42 28.41
N MET A 58 7.85 28.47 27.52
CA MET A 58 6.78 29.47 27.58
C MET A 58 6.01 29.41 28.90
N ARG A 59 5.69 28.21 29.40
CA ARG A 59 5.06 28.04 30.73
C ARG A 59 5.92 28.55 31.87
N ASP A 60 7.24 28.36 31.80
CA ASP A 60 8.17 28.87 32.82
C ASP A 60 8.21 30.40 32.80
N VAL A 61 8.24 31.02 31.61
CA VAL A 61 8.14 32.48 31.44
C VAL A 61 6.79 32.99 31.94
N PHE A 62 5.69 32.33 31.57
CA PHE A 62 4.33 32.68 32.00
C PHE A 62 4.21 32.71 33.52
N LYS A 63 4.76 31.72 34.24
CA LYS A 63 4.76 31.71 35.72
C LYS A 63 5.49 32.92 36.31
N GLN A 64 6.62 33.32 35.71
CA GLN A 64 7.36 34.51 36.15
C GLN A 64 6.56 35.79 35.85
N MET A 65 5.93 35.87 34.68
CA MET A 65 5.05 37.00 34.33
C MET A 65 3.86 37.12 35.29
N GLN A 66 3.21 36.01 35.64
CA GLN A 66 2.11 35.97 36.62
C GLN A 66 2.53 36.48 38.00
N MET A 67 3.76 36.16 38.43
CA MET A 67 4.30 36.65 39.70
C MET A 67 4.56 38.15 39.63
N LEU A 68 5.23 38.60 38.56
CA LEU A 68 5.60 40.00 38.37
C LEU A 68 4.37 40.90 38.16
N ALA A 69 3.31 40.43 37.51
CA ALA A 69 2.08 41.21 37.31
C ALA A 69 1.37 41.58 38.64
N ARG A 70 1.69 40.88 39.75
CA ARG A 70 1.17 41.19 41.09
C ARG A 70 1.96 42.32 41.79
N GLU A 71 3.14 42.65 41.30
CA GLU A 71 4.04 43.63 41.90
C GLU A 71 3.77 45.03 41.34
N HIS A 72 3.53 46.00 42.23
CA HIS A 72 3.10 47.35 41.85
C HIS A 72 4.14 48.15 41.05
N ARG A 73 5.41 47.71 41.04
CA ARG A 73 6.55 48.32 40.32
C ARG A 73 7.01 47.50 39.11
N SER A 74 6.30 46.43 38.76
CA SER A 74 6.62 45.60 37.60
C SER A 74 6.20 46.28 36.29
N ASN A 75 6.94 45.98 35.23
CA ASN A 75 6.61 46.40 33.87
C ASN A 75 5.72 45.38 33.12
N VAL A 76 5.34 44.27 33.77
CA VAL A 76 4.47 43.24 33.19
C VAL A 76 3.02 43.59 33.46
N LYS A 77 2.21 43.67 32.40
CA LYS A 77 0.77 43.91 32.49
C LYS A 77 -0.01 42.60 32.48
N GLU A 78 -1.23 42.64 33.01
CA GLU A 78 -2.17 41.50 32.95
C GLU A 78 -2.47 41.08 31.49
N GLU A 79 -2.53 42.04 30.57
CA GLU A 79 -2.70 41.79 29.13
C GLU A 79 -1.58 40.91 28.56
N ASP A 80 -0.32 41.14 28.96
CA ASP A 80 0.84 40.35 28.52
C ASP A 80 0.74 38.89 29.02
N VAL A 81 0.26 38.72 30.26
CA VAL A 81 0.04 37.40 30.88
C VAL A 81 -1.04 36.63 30.12
N ASN A 82 -2.16 37.29 29.80
CA ASN A 82 -3.29 36.67 29.09
C ASN A 82 -2.90 36.26 27.66
N LEU A 83 -2.13 37.09 26.95
CA LEU A 83 -1.62 36.75 25.62
C LEU A 83 -0.67 35.53 25.65
N MET A 84 0.21 35.48 26.65
CA MET A 84 1.11 34.34 26.82
C MET A 84 0.34 33.04 27.15
N GLU A 85 -0.68 33.11 28.00
CA GLU A 85 -1.54 31.96 28.30
C GLU A 85 -2.24 31.41 27.06
N GLU A 86 -2.83 32.28 26.23
CA GLU A 86 -3.52 31.87 25.01
C GLU A 86 -2.53 31.25 24.00
N LEU A 87 -1.34 31.83 23.83
CA LEU A 87 -0.30 31.25 22.98
C LEU A 87 0.12 29.85 23.45
N ILE A 88 0.29 29.63 24.76
CA ILE A 88 0.61 28.32 25.33
C ILE A 88 -0.51 27.32 25.01
N ARG A 89 -1.76 27.75 25.20
CA ARG A 89 -2.94 26.90 24.99
C ARG A 89 -3.13 26.53 23.51
N GLN A 90 -2.85 27.46 22.59
CA GLN A 90 -2.85 27.18 21.15
C GLN A 90 -1.75 26.18 20.78
N ASN A 91 -0.54 26.35 21.31
CA ASN A 91 0.55 25.40 21.09
C ASN A 91 0.21 23.99 21.59
N ASP A 92 -0.44 23.86 22.75
CA ASP A 92 -0.89 22.57 23.27
C ASP A 92 -1.89 21.88 22.34
N LYS A 93 -2.88 22.63 21.81
CA LYS A 93 -3.83 22.11 20.82
C LYS A 93 -3.12 21.62 19.55
N TYR A 94 -2.17 22.40 19.03
CA TYR A 94 -1.39 22.00 17.87
C TYR A 94 -0.54 20.76 18.12
N ILE A 95 0.02 20.62 19.33
CA ILE A 95 0.80 19.46 19.72
C ILE A 95 -0.06 18.19 19.68
N GLU A 96 -1.27 18.26 20.26
CA GLU A 96 -2.21 17.14 20.31
C GLU A 96 -2.70 16.75 18.90
N ALA A 97 -3.10 17.73 18.10
CA ALA A 97 -3.58 17.50 16.73
C ALA A 97 -2.47 16.89 15.85
N ASN A 98 -1.23 17.36 15.98
CA ASN A 98 -0.08 16.77 15.29
C ASN A 98 0.17 15.32 15.71
N ASP A 99 0.03 14.98 17.00
CA ASP A 99 0.23 13.60 17.47
C ASP A 99 -0.84 12.65 16.87
N LYS A 100 -2.09 13.09 16.74
CA LYS A 100 -3.16 12.32 16.06
C LYS A 100 -2.85 12.12 14.57
N TYR A 101 -2.49 13.20 13.87
CA TYR A 101 -2.11 13.16 12.46
C TYR A 101 -0.91 12.25 12.20
N LEU A 102 0.12 12.33 13.05
CA LEU A 102 1.31 11.48 12.98
C LEU A 102 0.98 10.00 13.10
N ASN A 103 0.10 9.62 14.04
CA ASN A 103 -0.30 8.24 14.23
C ASN A 103 -1.06 7.72 13.00
N ALA A 104 -2.05 8.47 12.50
CA ALA A 104 -2.79 8.11 11.29
C ALA A 104 -1.87 7.97 10.06
N MET A 105 -0.89 8.86 9.91
CA MET A 105 0.07 8.80 8.81
C MET A 105 1.01 7.59 8.91
N LYS A 106 1.41 7.19 10.13
CA LYS A 106 2.25 6.00 10.37
C LYS A 106 1.48 4.71 10.09
N ASP A 107 0.25 4.60 10.59
CA ASP A 107 -0.61 3.43 10.36
C ASP A 107 -0.85 3.22 8.86
N LEU A 108 -1.18 4.31 8.15
CA LEU A 108 -1.33 4.28 6.70
C LEU A 108 -0.04 3.85 5.98
N ALA A 109 1.12 4.34 6.42
CA ALA A 109 2.40 3.98 5.81
C ALA A 109 2.71 2.48 5.98
N VAL A 110 2.51 1.93 7.18
CA VAL A 110 2.70 0.49 7.45
C VAL A 110 1.77 -0.36 6.60
N ARG A 111 0.48 -0.01 6.50
CA ARG A 111 -0.46 -0.78 5.68
C ARG A 111 -0.12 -0.70 4.18
N LYS A 112 0.38 0.44 3.71
CA LYS A 112 0.86 0.59 2.34
C LYS A 112 2.07 -0.29 2.03
N ASP A 113 2.98 -0.54 2.98
CA ASP A 113 4.07 -1.51 2.75
C ASP A 113 3.50 -2.92 2.53
N TYR A 114 2.54 -3.33 3.36
CA TYR A 114 1.89 -4.63 3.20
C TYR A 114 1.12 -4.74 1.87
N LEU A 115 0.53 -3.64 1.37
CA LEU A 115 -0.08 -3.61 0.04
C LEU A 115 0.95 -3.85 -1.07
N VAL A 116 2.16 -3.30 -0.93
CA VAL A 116 3.26 -3.55 -1.88
C VAL A 116 3.63 -5.03 -1.86
N GLU A 117 3.76 -5.65 -0.68
CA GLU A 117 4.02 -7.09 -0.56
C GLU A 117 2.94 -7.91 -1.26
N LYS A 118 1.65 -7.62 -1.01
CA LYS A 118 0.54 -8.31 -1.69
C LYS A 118 0.48 -8.06 -3.19
N LYS A 119 0.95 -6.91 -3.65
CA LYS A 119 1.07 -6.62 -5.07
C LYS A 119 2.16 -7.47 -5.73
N MET A 120 3.29 -7.69 -5.05
CA MET A 120 4.35 -8.58 -5.54
C MET A 120 3.89 -10.03 -5.56
N GLU A 121 3.23 -10.52 -4.49
CA GLU A 121 2.66 -11.88 -4.47
C GLU A 121 1.61 -12.10 -5.57
N PHE A 122 0.84 -11.06 -5.92
CA PHE A 122 -0.08 -11.10 -7.05
C PHE A 122 0.69 -11.18 -8.39
N ALA A 123 1.73 -10.37 -8.58
CA ALA A 123 2.55 -10.40 -9.78
C ALA A 123 3.22 -11.78 -9.99
N GLU A 124 3.83 -12.35 -8.95
CA GLU A 124 4.44 -13.69 -8.97
C GLU A 124 3.43 -14.78 -9.35
N ALA A 125 2.22 -14.74 -8.78
CA ALA A 125 1.18 -15.71 -9.11
C ALA A 125 0.65 -15.55 -10.55
N LEU A 126 0.68 -14.33 -11.09
CA LEU A 126 0.27 -14.05 -12.47
C LEU A 126 1.32 -14.57 -13.46
N GLU A 127 2.61 -14.39 -13.15
CA GLU A 127 3.73 -14.95 -13.91
C GLU A 127 3.62 -16.47 -14.01
N GLU A 128 3.38 -17.17 -12.89
CA GLU A 128 3.19 -18.63 -12.91
C GLU A 128 2.01 -19.07 -13.79
N VAL A 129 0.91 -18.29 -13.80
CA VAL A 129 -0.24 -18.55 -14.67
C VAL A 129 0.12 -18.34 -16.13
N ALA A 130 0.83 -17.28 -16.48
CA ALA A 130 1.26 -16.98 -17.85
C ALA A 130 2.17 -18.09 -18.40
N GLU A 131 3.18 -18.50 -17.63
CA GLU A 131 4.10 -19.60 -17.99
C GLU A 131 3.33 -20.91 -18.21
N LYS A 132 2.45 -21.28 -17.27
CA LYS A 132 1.67 -22.53 -17.38
C LYS A 132 0.66 -22.48 -18.53
N ARG A 133 0.07 -21.31 -18.82
CA ARG A 133 -0.82 -21.11 -19.99
C ARG A 133 -0.07 -21.45 -21.26
N GLU A 134 1.14 -20.91 -21.43
CA GLU A 134 1.96 -21.16 -22.61
C GLU A 134 2.25 -22.67 -22.79
N VAL A 135 2.55 -23.38 -21.69
CA VAL A 135 2.79 -24.83 -21.69
C VAL A 135 1.52 -25.62 -22.06
N VAL A 136 0.37 -25.30 -21.47
CA VAL A 136 -0.92 -25.93 -21.79
C VAL A 136 -1.22 -25.81 -23.29
N ILE A 137 -1.11 -24.58 -23.82
CA ILE A 137 -1.46 -24.28 -25.22
C ILE A 137 -0.52 -24.99 -26.20
N LYS A 138 0.80 -24.97 -25.94
CA LYS A 138 1.78 -25.72 -26.75
C LYS A 138 1.47 -27.21 -26.75
N LYS A 139 1.15 -27.80 -25.59
CA LYS A 139 0.81 -29.22 -25.50
C LYS A 139 -0.50 -29.56 -26.21
N ALA A 140 -1.51 -28.70 -26.08
CA ALA A 140 -2.79 -28.87 -26.78
C ALA A 140 -2.59 -28.88 -28.31
N LEU A 141 -1.79 -27.95 -28.84
CA LEU A 141 -1.42 -27.92 -30.26
C LEU A 141 -0.69 -29.19 -30.72
N ASP A 142 0.19 -29.74 -29.89
CA ASP A 142 0.89 -30.99 -30.21
C ASP A 142 -0.05 -32.20 -30.24
N VAL A 143 -1.00 -32.26 -29.30
CA VAL A 143 -2.08 -33.27 -29.28
C VAL A 143 -2.93 -33.15 -30.55
N GLU A 144 -3.36 -31.95 -30.94
CA GLU A 144 -4.14 -31.72 -32.16
C GLU A 144 -3.38 -32.15 -33.42
N LYS A 145 -2.09 -31.79 -33.52
CA LYS A 145 -1.22 -32.23 -34.62
C LYS A 145 -1.10 -33.76 -34.66
N ALA A 146 -0.99 -34.41 -33.51
CA ALA A 146 -0.92 -35.87 -33.40
C ALA A 146 -2.24 -36.53 -33.85
N LYS A 147 -3.40 -35.97 -33.48
CA LYS A 147 -4.74 -36.40 -33.94
C LYS A 147 -4.84 -36.30 -35.46
N ASN A 148 -4.44 -35.17 -36.02
CA ASN A 148 -4.49 -34.93 -37.47
C ASN A 148 -3.56 -35.85 -38.28
N LYS A 149 -2.44 -36.29 -37.69
CA LYS A 149 -1.49 -37.25 -38.30
C LYS A 149 -1.92 -38.71 -38.15
N MET A 150 -3.09 -38.99 -37.57
CA MET A 150 -3.63 -40.35 -37.34
C MET A 150 -2.63 -41.28 -36.63
N ILE A 151 -1.92 -40.76 -35.62
CA ILE A 151 -0.99 -41.55 -34.80
C ILE A 151 -1.75 -42.64 -34.03
N GLU A 152 -1.10 -43.79 -33.80
CA GLU A 152 -1.64 -44.94 -33.05
C GLU A 152 -2.33 -44.53 -31.73
N GLY A 153 -3.47 -45.14 -31.45
CA GLY A 153 -4.34 -44.79 -30.31
C GLY A 153 -3.65 -44.82 -28.95
N ASP A 154 -2.73 -45.74 -28.71
CA ASP A 154 -2.00 -45.83 -27.43
C ASP A 154 -1.07 -44.64 -27.18
N LYS A 155 -0.43 -44.11 -28.24
CA LYS A 155 0.40 -42.90 -28.15
C LYS A 155 -0.46 -41.66 -27.98
N LEU A 156 -1.62 -41.63 -28.63
CA LEU A 156 -2.58 -40.55 -28.49
C LEU A 156 -3.12 -40.45 -27.05
N ASN A 157 -3.51 -41.59 -26.47
CA ASN A 157 -4.01 -41.68 -25.10
C ASN A 157 -2.98 -41.16 -24.08
N ARG A 158 -1.68 -41.44 -24.28
CA ARG A 158 -0.62 -40.91 -23.41
C ARG A 158 -0.50 -39.39 -23.51
N LEU A 159 -0.53 -38.84 -24.73
CA LEU A 159 -0.48 -37.39 -24.93
C LEU A 159 -1.69 -36.67 -24.33
N ASP A 160 -2.89 -37.25 -24.46
CA ASP A 160 -4.11 -36.73 -23.83
C ASP A 160 -4.02 -36.81 -22.29
N GLN A 161 -3.43 -37.86 -21.71
CA GLN A 161 -3.19 -37.94 -20.25
C GLN A 161 -2.21 -36.86 -19.77
N GLU A 162 -1.09 -36.68 -20.46
CA GLU A 162 -0.11 -35.63 -20.15
C GLU A 162 -0.74 -34.23 -20.24
N LEU A 163 -1.56 -33.97 -21.27
CA LEU A 163 -2.29 -32.70 -21.39
C LEU A 163 -3.23 -32.47 -20.20
N ASN A 164 -3.96 -33.50 -19.76
CA ASN A 164 -4.86 -33.39 -18.61
C ASN A 164 -4.09 -33.09 -17.31
N ASP A 165 -2.90 -33.66 -17.13
CA ASP A 165 -2.08 -33.38 -15.95
C ASP A 165 -1.54 -31.94 -15.95
N ILE A 166 -1.07 -31.45 -17.10
CA ILE A 166 -0.64 -30.04 -17.27
C ILE A 166 -1.83 -29.09 -17.04
N GLN A 167 -3.02 -29.43 -17.56
CA GLN A 167 -4.24 -28.65 -17.35
C GLN A 167 -4.59 -28.52 -15.86
N ARG A 168 -4.45 -29.62 -15.09
CA ARG A 168 -4.68 -29.59 -13.63
C ARG A 168 -3.69 -28.69 -12.90
N GLU A 169 -2.43 -28.66 -13.33
CA GLU A 169 -1.45 -27.75 -12.75
C GLU A 169 -1.76 -26.29 -13.06
N PHE A 170 -2.19 -26.01 -14.30
CA PHE A 170 -2.65 -24.67 -14.68
C PHE A 170 -3.86 -24.23 -13.84
N ASP A 171 -4.87 -25.10 -13.68
CA ASP A 171 -6.05 -24.77 -12.88
C ASP A 171 -5.67 -24.47 -11.42
N ARG A 172 -4.72 -25.20 -10.84
CA ARG A 172 -4.19 -24.90 -9.48
C ARG A 172 -3.51 -23.54 -9.41
N ALA A 173 -2.69 -23.19 -10.39
CA ALA A 173 -2.04 -21.87 -10.44
C ALA A 173 -3.07 -20.75 -10.59
N ARG A 174 -4.11 -20.95 -11.41
CA ARG A 174 -5.22 -20.01 -11.54
C ARG A 174 -5.96 -19.81 -10.21
N ASP A 175 -6.23 -20.87 -9.47
CA ASP A 175 -6.89 -20.77 -8.17
C ASP A 175 -6.03 -20.00 -7.15
N ILE A 176 -4.71 -20.18 -7.18
CA ILE A 176 -3.77 -19.40 -6.36
C ILE A 176 -3.80 -17.92 -6.78
N LEU A 177 -3.74 -17.62 -8.07
CA LEU A 177 -3.84 -16.26 -8.59
C LEU A 177 -5.10 -15.55 -8.11
N LEU A 178 -6.26 -16.18 -8.21
CA LEU A 178 -7.53 -15.62 -7.74
C LEU A 178 -7.47 -15.27 -6.25
N LYS A 179 -6.94 -16.17 -5.42
CA LYS A 179 -6.74 -15.93 -4.00
C LYS A 179 -5.79 -14.75 -3.72
N LYS A 180 -4.73 -14.57 -4.52
CA LYS A 180 -3.80 -13.44 -4.38
C LYS A 180 -4.45 -12.12 -4.78
N ILE A 181 -5.28 -12.12 -5.84
CA ILE A 181 -6.08 -10.96 -6.23
C ILE A 181 -7.03 -10.55 -5.12
N GLU A 182 -7.75 -11.50 -4.52
CA GLU A 182 -8.65 -11.24 -3.38
C GLU A 182 -7.91 -10.61 -2.20
N GLN A 183 -6.78 -11.21 -1.79
CA GLN A 183 -5.95 -10.67 -0.72
C GLN A 183 -5.47 -9.24 -1.02
N PHE A 184 -5.03 -8.97 -2.26
CA PHE A 184 -4.64 -7.62 -2.67
C PHE A 184 -5.81 -6.63 -2.59
N LEU A 185 -7.01 -7.04 -3.03
CA LEU A 185 -8.21 -6.19 -2.97
C LEU A 185 -8.64 -5.88 -1.53
N ASP A 186 -8.53 -6.85 -0.62
CA ASP A 186 -8.87 -6.64 0.78
C ASP A 186 -7.93 -5.63 1.45
N VAL A 187 -6.61 -5.74 1.22
CA VAL A 187 -5.66 -4.73 1.71
C VAL A 187 -5.96 -3.34 1.14
N ARG A 188 -6.38 -3.25 -0.13
CA ARG A 188 -6.79 -1.96 -0.73
C ARG A 188 -8.00 -1.35 -0.02
N LYS A 189 -8.99 -2.15 0.36
CA LYS A 189 -10.16 -1.66 1.12
C LYS A 189 -9.72 -1.08 2.46
N GLU A 190 -8.86 -1.79 3.19
CA GLU A 190 -8.34 -1.32 4.48
C GLU A 190 -7.53 -0.01 4.35
N ILE A 191 -6.74 0.13 3.28
CA ILE A 191 -6.03 1.39 3.01
C ILE A 191 -7.00 2.54 2.76
N ASN A 192 -8.12 2.31 2.07
CA ASN A 192 -9.13 3.35 1.88
C ASN A 192 -9.73 3.80 3.22
N GLU A 193 -9.99 2.87 4.14
CA GLU A 193 -10.44 3.22 5.50
C GLU A 193 -9.40 4.05 6.27
N LEU A 194 -8.12 3.73 6.13
CA LEU A 194 -7.03 4.51 6.74
C LEU A 194 -6.89 5.90 6.13
N TRP A 195 -7.16 6.06 4.83
CA TRP A 195 -7.22 7.38 4.19
C TRP A 195 -8.34 8.25 4.76
N LEU A 196 -9.54 7.67 4.97
CA LEU A 196 -10.66 8.39 5.58
C LEU A 196 -10.32 8.83 7.03
N LYS A 197 -9.65 7.98 7.80
CA LYS A 197 -9.16 8.35 9.15
C LYS A 197 -8.14 9.49 9.10
N LEU A 198 -7.24 9.48 8.11
CA LEU A 198 -6.27 10.55 7.93
C LEU A 198 -6.96 11.88 7.59
N GLU A 199 -7.95 11.87 6.68
CA GLU A 199 -8.75 13.04 6.31
C GLU A 199 -9.45 13.67 7.53
N GLN A 200 -10.05 12.83 8.38
CA GLN A 200 -10.67 13.29 9.62
C GLN A 200 -9.64 13.96 10.55
N SER A 201 -8.46 13.35 10.72
CA SER A 201 -7.40 13.93 11.55
C SER A 201 -6.87 15.28 11.02
N THR A 202 -6.89 15.49 9.71
CA THR A 202 -6.47 16.77 9.11
C THR A 202 -7.52 17.87 9.25
N THR A 203 -8.81 17.52 9.34
CA THR A 203 -9.89 18.49 9.58
C THR A 203 -9.81 19.06 11.00
N GLU A 204 -9.29 18.29 11.97
CA GLU A 204 -9.03 18.78 13.34
C GLU A 204 -7.81 19.73 13.43
N LEU A 205 -6.96 19.77 12.40
CA LEU A 205 -5.76 20.62 12.34
C LEU A 205 -6.03 22.01 11.74
N SER A 206 -7.11 22.16 10.96
CA SER A 206 -7.54 23.39 10.26
C SER A 206 -8.55 24.20 11.06
#